data_AF-A0A7J9FMY2-F1
#
_entry.id   AF-A0A7J9FMY2-F1
#
_cell.length_a   1.000
_cell.length_b   1.000
_cell.length_c   1.000
_cell.angle_alpha   90.00
_cell.angle_beta   90.00
_cell.angle_gamma   90.00
#
_symmetry.space_group_name_H-M   'P 1'
#
loop_
_entity.id
_entity.type
_entity.pdbx_description
1 polymer ?
#
loop_
_entity_poly.entity_id
_entity_poly.type
_entity_poly.pdbx_seq_one_letter_code
_entity_poly.pdbx_strand_id
1 'polypeptide(L)'
;NASDALDKLRFLSVTVPSLLGDSGELEIRIKLDLDNGTITIIVTGIRMTKDELIDCLGTIAQSVTSKFCKALKGISFENKDLGADNGLITQFGAGFYSAFLVAEKLTCCLLNDNLHPHLLL
;
A
#
# COMPACT_ATOMS: atom_id res chain seq x y z
N ASN A 1 2.94 -5.29 1.47
CA ASN A 1 2.52 -3.88 1.68
C ASN A 1 2.91 -2.97 0.52
N ALA A 2 4.18 -2.63 0.35
CA ALA A 2 4.63 -1.76 -0.74
C ALA A 2 4.31 -2.34 -2.12
N SER A 3 4.66 -3.61 -2.37
CA SER A 3 4.29 -4.33 -3.60
C SER A 3 2.77 -4.35 -3.83
N ASP A 4 1.99 -4.75 -2.82
CA ASP A 4 0.52 -4.77 -2.93
C ASP A 4 -0.06 -3.39 -3.30
N ALA A 5 0.56 -2.29 -2.84
CA ALA A 5 0.12 -0.95 -3.19
C ALA A 5 0.41 -0.63 -4.66
N LEU A 6 1.57 -1.04 -5.18
CA LEU A 6 1.91 -0.92 -6.60
C LEU A 6 1.01 -1.80 -7.46
N ASP A 7 0.76 -3.04 -7.06
CA ASP A 7 -0.09 -3.99 -7.79
C ASP A 7 -1.55 -3.52 -7.85
N LYS A 8 -2.08 -2.99 -6.74
CA LYS A 8 -3.41 -2.37 -6.72
C LYS A 8 -3.49 -1.17 -7.65
N LEU A 9 -2.48 -0.29 -7.64
CA LEU A 9 -2.44 0.86 -8.54
C LEU A 9 -2.40 0.42 -10.00
N ARG A 10 -1.53 -0.54 -10.32
CA ARG A 10 -1.41 -1.14 -11.64
C ARG A 10 -2.73 -1.75 -12.11
N PHE A 11 -3.41 -2.50 -11.25
CA PHE A 11 -4.71 -3.07 -11.57
C PHE A 11 -5.78 -2.00 -11.83
N LEU A 12 -5.91 -1.02 -10.94
CA LEU A 12 -6.88 0.07 -11.09
C LEU A 12 -6.58 0.96 -12.31
N SER A 13 -5.32 1.08 -12.71
CA SER A 13 -4.93 1.86 -13.88
C SER A 13 -5.43 1.28 -15.21
N VAL A 14 -5.75 -0.02 -15.27
CA VAL A 14 -6.35 -0.65 -16.45
C VAL A 14 -7.73 -0.04 -16.75
N THR A 15 -8.51 0.27 -15.71
CA THR A 15 -9.84 0.87 -15.85
C THR A 15 -9.80 2.39 -15.76
N VAL A 16 -8.86 2.96 -15.01
CA VAL A 16 -8.69 4.40 -14.81
C VAL A 16 -7.24 4.82 -15.07
N PRO A 17 -6.84 5.04 -16.35
CA PRO A 17 -5.46 5.33 -16.72
C PRO A 17 -4.85 6.56 -16.05
N SER A 18 -5.68 7.55 -15.67
CA SER A 18 -5.23 8.77 -15.00
C SER A 18 -4.58 8.54 -13.62
N LEU A 19 -4.73 7.34 -13.04
CA LEU A 19 -4.14 6.99 -11.75
C LEU A 19 -2.62 6.77 -11.81
N LEU A 20 -2.05 6.42 -12.96
CA LEU A 20 -0.59 6.21 -13.11
C LEU A 20 0.22 7.53 -13.06
N GLY A 21 -0.45 8.68 -13.20
CA GLY A 21 0.22 9.97 -13.35
C GLY A 21 1.09 10.07 -14.62
N ASP A 22 1.81 11.17 -14.78
CA ASP A 22 2.55 11.46 -16.01
C ASP A 22 3.84 10.66 -16.18
N SER A 23 4.43 10.17 -15.08
CA SER A 23 5.70 9.40 -15.12
C SER A 23 5.50 7.90 -15.29
N GLY A 24 4.37 7.35 -14.83
CA GLY A 24 4.08 5.91 -14.89
C GLY A 24 5.06 5.00 -14.11
N GLU A 25 6.00 5.57 -13.36
CA GLU A 25 7.04 4.81 -12.65
C GLU A 25 6.50 4.23 -11.33
N LEU A 26 6.38 2.91 -11.30
CA LEU A 26 6.02 2.12 -10.12
C LEU A 26 7.29 1.64 -9.42
N GLU A 27 7.61 2.22 -8.27
CA GLU A 27 8.86 1.94 -7.57
C GLU A 27 8.71 1.95 -6.04
N ILE A 28 9.69 1.32 -5.39
CA ILE A 28 9.91 1.33 -3.95
C ILE A 28 11.31 1.88 -3.73
N ARG A 29 11.43 3.01 -3.03
CA ARG A 29 12.71 3.59 -2.62
C ARG A 29 12.93 3.42 -1.13
N ILE A 30 14.15 3.14 -0.72
CA ILE A 30 14.55 3.08 0.69
C ILE A 30 15.66 4.10 0.90
N LYS A 31 15.46 4.98 1.88
CA LYS A 31 16.41 5.98 2.33
C LYS A 31 16.83 5.68 3.76
N LEU A 32 18.11 5.84 4.03
CA LEU A 32 18.69 5.70 5.34
C LEU A 32 19.16 7.07 5.78
N ASP A 33 18.79 7.47 6.99
CA ASP A 33 19.28 8.66 7.65
C ASP A 33 20.02 8.21 8.92
N LEU A 34 21.34 8.13 8.81
CA LEU A 34 22.20 7.66 9.89
C LEU A 34 22.31 8.67 11.04
N ASP A 35 22.19 9.96 10.72
CA ASP A 35 22.30 11.04 11.70
C ASP A 35 21.08 11.05 12.63
N ASN A 36 19.89 10.82 12.06
CA ASN A 36 18.64 10.74 12.82
C ASN A 36 18.24 9.31 13.21
N GLY A 37 19.00 8.29 12.77
CA GLY A 37 18.71 6.89 13.03
C GLY A 37 17.38 6.41 12.43
N THR A 38 17.00 6.92 11.26
CA THR A 38 15.71 6.60 10.62
C THR A 38 15.87 5.84 9.31
N ILE A 39 14.91 4.97 9.05
CA ILE A 39 14.73 4.29 7.76
C ILE A 39 13.42 4.81 7.18
N THR A 40 13.48 5.31 5.95
CA THR A 40 12.31 5.78 5.21
C THR A 40 12.16 4.97 3.94
N ILE A 41 11.11 4.19 3.86
CA ILE A 41 10.61 3.52 2.68
C ILE A 41 9.62 4.48 1.98
N ILE A 42 9.58 4.42 0.65
CA ILE A 42 8.78 5.31 -0.18
C ILE A 42 8.22 4.45 -1.30
N VAL A 43 6.93 4.61 -1.60
CA VAL A 43 6.26 3.80 -2.62
C VAL A 43 5.39 4.70 -3.48
N THR A 44 5.42 4.51 -4.80
CA THR A 44 4.57 5.25 -5.76
C THR A 44 3.22 4.55 -6.04
N GLY A 45 2.76 3.72 -5.10
CA GLY A 45 1.57 2.88 -5.24
C GLY A 45 0.26 3.58 -4.85
N ILE A 46 -0.81 2.79 -4.80
CA ILE A 46 -2.13 3.32 -4.44
C ILE A 46 -2.08 3.93 -3.04
N ARG A 47 -2.60 5.14 -2.92
CA ARG A 47 -2.65 5.88 -1.66
C ARG A 47 -3.82 5.41 -0.80
N MET A 48 -3.67 5.57 0.50
CA MET A 48 -4.77 5.42 1.46
C MET A 48 -5.33 6.80 1.79
N THR A 49 -6.64 6.88 1.96
CA THR A 49 -7.30 8.00 2.63
C THR A 49 -7.04 7.95 4.14
N LYS A 50 -7.33 9.04 4.84
CA LYS A 50 -7.22 9.10 6.31
C LYS A 50 -8.08 8.03 6.98
N ASP A 51 -9.30 7.83 6.50
CA ASP A 51 -10.23 6.86 7.07
C ASP A 51 -9.77 5.42 6.81
N GLU A 52 -9.28 5.13 5.61
CA GLU A 52 -8.65 3.83 5.30
C GLU A 52 -7.43 3.58 6.19
N LEU A 53 -6.62 4.61 6.45
CA LEU A 53 -5.45 4.48 7.31
C LEU A 53 -5.86 4.16 8.75
N ILE A 54 -6.84 4.88 9.31
CA ILE A 54 -7.36 4.64 10.66
C ILE A 54 -7.97 3.25 10.77
N ASP A 55 -8.75 2.83 9.79
CA ASP A 55 -9.40 1.51 9.78
C ASP A 55 -8.35 0.37 9.68
N CYS A 56 -7.29 0.57 8.90
CA CYS A 56 -6.27 -0.45 8.66
C CYS A 56 -5.17 -0.50 9.73
N LEU A 57 -4.84 0.62 10.38
CA LEU A 57 -3.85 0.67 11.46
C LEU A 57 -4.47 0.66 12.87
N GLY A 58 -5.73 1.10 13.00
CA GLY A 58 -6.48 1.13 14.25
C GLY A 58 -7.15 -0.21 14.59
N THR A 59 -7.41 -1.05 13.59
CA THR A 59 -7.96 -2.40 13.80
C THR A 59 -6.86 -3.43 13.68
N ILE A 60 -6.42 -3.98 14.82
CA ILE A 60 -5.44 -5.07 14.86
C ILE A 60 -5.95 -6.21 13.97
N ALA A 61 -5.11 -6.66 13.04
CA ALA A 61 -5.31 -7.79 12.14
C ALA A 61 -6.25 -7.62 10.93
N GLN A 62 -6.65 -6.40 10.53
CA GLN A 62 -7.43 -6.21 9.30
C GLN A 62 -6.55 -5.81 8.10
N SER A 63 -6.40 -6.70 7.10
CA SER A 63 -5.62 -6.42 5.88
C SER A 63 -6.42 -5.67 4.82
N VAL A 64 -5.89 -4.52 4.36
CA VAL A 64 -6.41 -3.76 3.21
C VAL A 64 -6.43 -4.63 1.94
N THR A 65 -5.42 -5.48 1.78
CA THR A 65 -5.29 -6.39 0.65
C THR A 65 -6.38 -7.47 0.68
N SER A 66 -6.74 -7.98 1.86
CA SER A 66 -7.86 -8.92 2.00
C SER A 66 -9.20 -8.28 1.62
N LYS A 67 -9.46 -7.04 2.07
CA LYS A 67 -10.65 -6.26 1.68
C LYS A 67 -10.70 -6.05 0.17
N PHE A 68 -9.57 -5.68 -0.44
CA PHE A 68 -9.48 -5.50 -1.90
C PHE A 68 -9.76 -6.80 -2.66
N CYS A 69 -9.16 -7.93 -2.26
CA CYS A 69 -9.45 -9.24 -2.88
C CYS A 69 -10.93 -9.63 -2.76
N LYS A 70 -11.58 -9.34 -1.63
CA LYS A 70 -13.03 -9.58 -1.45
C LYS A 70 -13.87 -8.68 -2.35
N ALA A 71 -13.52 -7.40 -2.46
CA ALA A 71 -14.19 -6.47 -3.36
C ALA A 71 -14.07 -6.96 -4.81
N LEU A 72 -12.88 -7.37 -5.26
CA LEU A 72 -12.69 -7.94 -6.59
C LEU A 72 -13.56 -9.19 -6.83
N LYS A 73 -13.61 -10.12 -5.87
CA LYS A 73 -14.49 -11.30 -5.98
C LYS A 73 -15.97 -10.95 -6.03
N GLY A 74 -16.39 -9.89 -5.34
CA GLY A 74 -17.77 -9.40 -5.35
C GLY A 74 -18.17 -8.68 -6.64
N ILE A 75 -17.21 -8.04 -7.31
CA ILE A 75 -17.41 -7.40 -8.63
C ILE A 75 -17.40 -8.46 -9.75
N SER A 76 -16.69 -9.56 -9.56
CA SER A 76 -16.65 -10.72 -10.47
C SER A 76 -17.85 -11.66 -10.27
N PHE A 77 -19.07 -11.17 -10.51
CA PHE A 77 -20.15 -12.07 -10.96
C PHE A 77 -19.87 -12.42 -12.44
N GLU A 78 -19.88 -13.72 -12.76
CA GLU A 78 -19.82 -14.35 -14.10
C GLU A 78 -18.50 -14.92 -14.64
N ASN A 79 -17.30 -14.48 -14.26
CA ASN A 79 -16.08 -15.05 -14.86
C ASN A 79 -15.19 -15.78 -13.85
N LYS A 80 -15.44 -17.08 -13.75
CA LYS A 80 -14.75 -18.06 -12.89
C LYS A 80 -13.31 -18.39 -13.33
N ASP A 81 -12.80 -17.73 -14.39
CA ASP A 81 -11.55 -18.09 -15.07
C ASP A 81 -10.52 -16.95 -15.21
N LEU A 82 -10.62 -15.87 -14.42
CA LEU A 82 -9.44 -15.04 -14.23
C LEU A 82 -8.52 -15.77 -13.25
N GLY A 83 -7.59 -16.54 -13.81
CA GLY A 83 -6.43 -17.14 -13.16
C GLY A 83 -5.46 -16.11 -12.59
N ALA A 84 -5.98 -15.12 -11.85
CA ALA A 84 -5.24 -14.33 -10.90
C ALA A 84 -4.98 -15.22 -9.68
N ASP A 85 -4.09 -16.19 -9.86
CA ASP A 85 -3.37 -16.77 -8.75
C ASP A 85 -2.71 -15.59 -8.03
N ASN A 86 -3.23 -15.27 -6.85
CA ASN A 86 -3.21 -13.93 -6.27
C ASN A 86 -1.78 -13.52 -5.92
N GLY A 87 -1.06 -12.84 -6.82
CA GLY A 87 0.26 -12.24 -6.58
C GLY A 87 0.31 -11.21 -5.44
N LEU A 88 -0.81 -11.00 -4.76
CA LEU A 88 -0.95 -10.21 -3.54
C LEU A 88 -0.49 -11.03 -2.32
N ILE A 89 0.72 -10.75 -1.88
CA ILE A 89 1.42 -11.47 -0.81
C ILE A 89 0.77 -11.22 0.57
N THR A 90 0.22 -10.04 0.82
CA THR A 90 -0.18 -9.64 2.18
C THR A 90 -1.62 -10.04 2.53
N GLN A 91 -1.85 -11.31 2.84
CA GLN A 91 -3.17 -11.77 3.30
C GLN A 91 -3.46 -11.46 4.79
N PHE A 92 -2.41 -11.15 5.58
CA PHE A 92 -2.49 -10.89 7.02
C PHE A 92 -2.07 -9.45 7.38
N GLY A 93 -2.89 -8.74 8.15
CA GLY A 93 -2.67 -7.33 8.54
C GLY A 93 -1.61 -7.12 9.64
N ALA A 94 -0.92 -8.19 10.07
CA ALA A 94 0.04 -8.12 11.18
C ALA A 94 1.47 -7.70 10.73
N GLY A 95 1.80 -7.85 9.44
CA GLY A 95 3.16 -7.59 8.93
C GLY A 95 3.60 -6.12 8.97
N PHE A 96 2.68 -5.18 9.17
CA PHE A 96 3.04 -3.78 9.42
C PHE A 96 3.65 -3.60 10.83
N TYR A 97 3.08 -4.27 11.84
CA TYR A 97 3.49 -4.09 13.23
C TYR A 97 4.81 -4.79 13.57
N SER A 98 5.33 -5.68 12.71
CA SER A 98 6.67 -6.24 12.89
C SER A 98 7.78 -5.19 12.80
N ALA A 99 7.52 -4.02 12.23
CA ALA A 99 8.46 -2.91 12.23
C ALA A 99 8.75 -2.38 13.66
N PHE A 100 7.84 -2.56 14.62
CA PHE A 100 8.09 -2.24 16.03
C PHE A 100 9.10 -3.18 16.71
N LEU A 101 9.51 -4.29 16.06
CA LEU A 101 10.60 -5.13 16.58
C LEU A 101 11.96 -4.42 16.51
N VAL A 102 12.10 -3.42 15.63
CA VAL A 102 13.37 -2.74 15.36
C VAL A 102 13.28 -1.21 15.46
N ALA A 103 12.06 -0.66 15.62
CA ALA A 103 11.83 0.77 15.72
C ALA A 103 10.97 1.12 16.94
N GLU A 104 11.39 2.14 17.69
CA GLU A 104 10.64 2.67 18.83
C GLU A 104 9.39 3.45 18.39
N LYS A 105 9.48 4.12 17.23
CA LYS A 105 8.42 4.96 16.68
C LYS A 105 8.27 4.69 15.19
N LEU A 106 7.02 4.54 14.74
CA LEU A 106 6.65 4.52 13.33
C LEU A 106 5.83 5.77 13.00
N THR A 107 6.11 6.37 11.85
CA THR A 107 5.37 7.53 11.34
C THR A 107 4.84 7.19 9.95
N CYS A 108 3.56 7.46 9.72
CA CYS A 108 2.92 7.26 8.44
C CYS A 108 2.39 8.61 7.92
N CYS A 109 2.90 9.09 6.79
CA CYS A 109 2.47 10.35 6.18
C CYS A 109 1.48 10.11 5.03
N LEU A 110 0.33 10.78 5.09
CA LEU A 110 -0.60 10.90 3.97
C LEU A 110 -0.17 12.09 3.10
N LEU A 111 -0.39 12.05 1.78
CA LEU A 111 0.10 13.08 0.86
C LEU A 111 -0.68 14.41 0.89
N ASN A 112 -1.04 14.92 2.07
CA ASN A 112 -1.60 16.26 2.20
C ASN A 112 -0.84 17.17 3.17
N ASP A 113 0.32 16.73 3.65
CA ASP A 113 1.24 17.62 4.35
C ASP A 113 2.29 18.13 3.34
N ASN A 114 2.59 19.42 3.37
CA ASN A 114 3.54 20.15 2.50
C ASN A 114 5.01 19.67 2.63
N LEU A 115 5.25 18.37 2.62
CA LEU A 115 6.54 17.71 2.81
C LEU A 115 6.69 16.62 1.74
N HIS A 116 7.30 17.01 0.62
CA HIS A 116 7.82 16.18 -0.47
C HIS A 116 6.90 15.10 -1.10
N PRO A 117 6.93 14.91 -2.44
CA PRO A 117 5.94 14.10 -3.16
C PRO A 117 6.08 12.57 -2.97
N HIS A 118 6.84 12.10 -1.99
CA HIS A 118 7.39 10.76 -1.93
C HIS A 118 7.49 10.26 -0.48
N LEU A 119 6.44 9.59 0.02
CA LEU A 119 6.45 8.68 1.17
C LEU A 119 5.40 7.58 0.91
N LEU A 120 5.62 6.28 1.16
CA LEU A 120 5.56 5.70 2.50
C LEU A 120 6.10 4.25 2.69
N LEU A 121 6.92 4.04 3.72
CA LEU A 121 6.89 3.14 4.88
C LEU A 121 8.08 3.51 5.80
#